data_AF-F9GF98-F1
#
_entry.id   AF-F9GF98-F1
#
_cell.length_a   1.000
_cell.length_b   1.000
_cell.length_c   1.000
_cell.angle_alpha   90.00
_cell.angle_beta   90.00
_cell.angle_gamma   90.00
#
_symmetry.space_group_name_H-M   'P 1'
#
loop_
_entity.id
_entity.type
_entity.pdbx_description
1 polymer ?
#
loop_
_entity_poly.entity_id
_entity_poly.type
_entity_poly.pdbx_seq_one_letter_code
_entity_poly.pdbx_strand_id
1 'polypeptide(L)'
;MDGRGDGIILVMGLMGAGKSHFVNLLRGQSVVNGHLMISETQKCEAVQILIDEDEKRSITVVDTLGFLDTRRGQAEIVAEITDYLAA
;
A
#
# COMPACT_ATOMS: atom_id res chain seq x y z
N MET A 1 1.08 25.50 9.01
CA MET A 1 0.55 24.25 8.41
C MET A 1 1.75 23.35 8.23
N ASP A 2 2.21 22.73 9.31
CA ASP A 2 3.53 22.10 9.41
C ASP A 2 3.31 20.65 9.83
N GLY A 3 2.45 19.95 9.10
CA GLY A 3 2.16 18.55 9.37
C GLY A 3 3.43 17.73 9.12
N ARG A 4 4.01 17.17 10.19
CA ARG A 4 5.19 16.34 10.05
C ARG A 4 4.72 14.98 9.50
N GLY A 5 5.22 14.62 8.32
CA GLY A 5 5.09 13.26 7.80
C GLY A 5 5.94 12.35 8.68
N ASP A 6 5.30 11.52 9.50
CA ASP A 6 5.96 10.76 10.55
C ASP A 6 6.54 9.41 10.08
N GLY A 7 6.35 9.07 8.79
CA GLY A 7 7.01 7.94 8.17
C GLY A 7 6.16 7.23 7.13
N ILE A 8 6.64 6.05 6.73
CA ILE A 8 6.02 5.18 5.75
C ILE A 8 5.82 3.79 6.37
N ILE A 9 4.61 3.24 6.26
CA ILE A 9 4.31 1.84 6.55
C ILE A 9 4.06 1.12 5.23
N LEU A 10 4.94 0.18 4.90
CA LEU A 10 4.79 -0.69 3.75
C LEU A 10 3.97 -1.92 4.13
N VAL A 11 2.79 -2.10 3.54
CA VAL A 11 1.92 -3.26 3.79
C VAL A 11 2.29 -4.37 2.83
N MET A 12 3.01 -5.37 3.33
CA MET A 12 3.53 -6.50 2.55
C MET A 12 2.84 -7.82 2.92
N GLY A 13 2.76 -8.75 1.97
CA GLY A 13 2.17 -10.07 2.18
C GLY A 13 1.84 -10.80 0.88
N LEU A 14 1.39 -12.05 0.99
CA LEU A 14 1.01 -12.87 -0.17
C LEU A 14 -0.19 -12.28 -0.94
N MET A 15 -0.43 -12.77 -2.17
CA MET A 15 -1.69 -12.52 -2.86
C MET A 15 -2.88 -13.02 -2.03
N GLY A 16 -3.99 -12.27 -2.05
CA GLY A 16 -5.21 -12.62 -1.33
C GLY A 16 -5.17 -12.39 0.19
N ALA A 17 -4.04 -11.93 0.74
CA ALA A 17 -3.90 -11.64 2.18
C ALA A 17 -4.74 -10.45 2.68
N GLY A 18 -5.42 -9.72 1.79
CA GLY A 18 -6.31 -8.61 2.18
C GLY A 18 -5.62 -7.25 2.39
N LYS A 19 -4.43 -7.04 1.81
CA LYS A 19 -3.64 -5.79 1.96
C LYS A 19 -4.42 -4.53 1.53
N SER A 20 -4.95 -4.53 0.31
CA SER A 20 -5.77 -3.42 -0.22
C SER A 20 -7.03 -3.18 0.61
N HIS A 21 -7.66 -4.25 1.11
CA HIS A 21 -8.81 -4.13 2.01
C HIS A 21 -8.41 -3.45 3.33
N PHE A 22 -7.28 -3.85 3.93
CA PHE A 22 -6.75 -3.22 5.14
C PHE A 22 -6.47 -1.73 4.94
N VAL A 23 -5.81 -1.33 3.86
CA VAL A 23 -5.54 0.10 3.57
C VAL A 23 -6.84 0.88 3.38
N ASN A 24 -7.83 0.30 2.72
CA ASN A 24 -9.15 0.92 2.56
C ASN A 24 -9.95 1.06 3.86
N LEU A 25 -9.72 0.20 4.87
CA LEU A 25 -10.29 0.38 6.20
C LEU A 25 -9.66 1.59 6.92
N LEU A 26 -8.37 1.85 6.69
CA LEU A 26 -7.67 3.00 7.27
C LEU A 26 -8.12 4.33 6.65
N ARG A 27 -8.45 4.31 5.35
CA ARG A 27 -9.02 5.47 4.65
C ARG A 27 -10.00 4.99 3.59
N GLY A 28 -11.29 5.26 3.81
CA GLY A 28 -12.36 4.75 2.96
C GLY A 28 -12.13 5.03 1.47
N GLN A 29 -12.27 3.98 0.64
CA GLN A 29 -12.21 4.02 -0.83
C GLN A 29 -10.93 4.66 -1.41
N SER A 30 -9.80 4.54 -0.72
CA SER A 30 -8.53 5.17 -1.11
C SER A 30 -7.68 4.34 -2.07
N VAL A 31 -7.91 3.03 -2.14
CA VAL A 31 -7.22 2.05 -2.99
C VAL A 31 -8.25 1.27 -3.79
N VAL A 32 -7.94 0.89 -5.03
CA VAL A 32 -8.87 0.10 -5.86
C VAL A 32 -9.09 -1.29 -5.24
N ASN A 33 -10.33 -1.60 -4.84
CA ASN A 33 -10.70 -2.95 -4.37
C ASN A 33 -11.09 -3.83 -5.56
N GLY A 34 -10.23 -4.78 -5.91
CA GLY A 34 -10.62 -5.87 -6.83
C GLY A 34 -11.49 -6.89 -6.10
N HIS A 35 -12.73 -7.08 -6.54
CA HIS A 35 -13.64 -8.13 -6.05
C HIS A 35 -13.35 -9.52 -6.67
N LEU A 36 -12.37 -9.63 -7.57
CA LEU A 36 -11.91 -10.89 -8.17
C LEU A 36 -10.57 -11.34 -7.60
N MET A 37 -10.32 -12.65 -7.57
CA MET A 37 -9.01 -13.28 -7.28
C MET A 37 -7.99 -13.03 -8.42
N ILE A 38 -7.97 -11.83 -8.97
CA ILE A 38 -7.00 -11.37 -9.96
C ILE A 38 -6.31 -10.16 -9.34
N SER A 39 -4.98 -10.23 -9.26
CA SER A 39 -4.11 -9.13 -8.83
C SER A 39 -4.42 -7.88 -9.67
N GLU A 40 -5.18 -6.93 -9.13
CA GLU A 40 -5.50 -5.67 -9.82
C GLU A 40 -4.54 -4.54 -9.43
N THR A 41 -3.85 -4.65 -8.29
CA THR A 41 -2.77 -3.74 -7.92
C THR A 41 -1.54 -4.07 -8.76
N GLN A 42 -1.34 -3.34 -9.86
CA GLN A 42 -0.16 -3.51 -10.74
C GLN A 42 1.04 -2.63 -10.33
N LYS A 43 0.85 -1.75 -9.35
CA LYS A 43 1.82 -0.78 -8.83
C LYS A 43 1.60 -0.57 -7.33
N CYS A 44 2.60 -0.06 -6.61
CA CYS A 44 2.42 0.38 -5.23
C CYS A 44 1.48 1.59 -5.15
N GLU A 45 0.52 1.57 -4.22
CA GLU A 45 -0.44 2.66 -4.00
C GLU A 45 -0.28 3.25 -2.59
N ALA A 46 -0.14 4.57 -2.50
CA ALA A 46 0.16 5.25 -1.25
C ALA A 46 -1.04 6.05 -0.74
N VAL A 47 -1.28 5.97 0.56
CA VAL A 47 -2.37 6.67 1.22
C VAL A 47 -1.85 7.33 2.49
N GLN A 48 -2.05 8.65 2.60
CA GLN A 48 -1.80 9.34 3.87
C GLN A 48 -3.00 9.19 4.80
N ILE A 49 -2.72 8.83 6.05
CA ILE A 49 -3.71 8.78 7.12
C ILE A 49 -3.27 9.69 8.26
N LEU A 50 -4.24 10.34 8.90
CA LEU A 50 -4.02 11.16 10.08
C LEU A 50 -4.07 10.27 11.31
N ILE A 51 -3.11 10.42 12.21
CA ILE A 51 -2.95 9.55 13.39
C ILE A 51 -3.21 10.28 14.72
N ASP A 52 -3.56 11.57 14.66
CA ASP A 52 -3.98 12.35 15.81
C ASP A 52 -5.23 13.19 15.54
N GLU A 53 -5.93 13.53 16.63
CA GLU A 53 -7.16 14.33 16.61
C GLU A 53 -6.94 15.77 16.12
N ASP A 54 -5.72 16.27 16.29
CA ASP A 54 -5.29 17.60 15.90
C ASP A 54 -4.88 17.71 14.41
N GLU A 55 -4.91 16.60 13.66
CA GLU A 55 -4.52 16.49 12.24
C GLU A 55 -3.08 16.98 11.93
N LYS A 56 -2.19 16.93 12.92
CA LYS A 56 -0.79 17.40 12.80
C LYS A 56 0.18 16.29 12.44
N ARG A 57 -0.21 15.03 12.68
CA ARG A 57 0.61 13.87 12.36
C ARG A 57 -0.06 13.01 11.32
N SER A 58 0.71 12.74 10.27
CA SER A 58 0.28 11.86 9.19
C SER A 58 1.31 10.76 8.98
N ILE A 59 0.84 9.58 8.61
CA ILE A 59 1.68 8.47 8.16
C ILE A 59 1.24 8.04 6.78
N THR A 60 2.20 7.74 5.92
CA THR A 60 1.91 7.20 4.59
C THR A 60 1.85 5.68 4.70
N VAL A 61 0.71 5.09 4.36
CA VAL A 61 0.54 3.64 4.27
C VAL A 61 0.56 3.26 2.79
N VAL A 62 1.40 2.31 2.44
CA VAL A 62 1.62 1.90 1.05
C VAL A 62 1.10 0.48 0.87
N ASP A 63 0.07 0.33 0.05
CA ASP A 63 -0.37 -0.97 -0.46
C ASP A 63 0.62 -1.45 -1.51
N THR A 64 1.01 -2.73 -1.43
CA THR A 64 1.99 -3.34 -2.32
C THR A 64 1.38 -4.50 -3.09
N LEU A 65 2.03 -4.86 -4.20
CA LEU A 65 1.70 -6.08 -4.91
C LEU A 65 1.87 -7.30 -3.98
N GLY A 66 1.02 -8.32 -4.16
CA GLY A 66 1.16 -9.58 -3.42
C GLY A 66 2.40 -10.37 -3.84
N PHE A 67 3.19 -10.82 -2.87
CA PHE A 67 4.21 -11.85 -3.11
C PHE A 67 3.55 -13.16 -3.57
N LEU A 68 4.29 -13.99 -4.33
CA LEU A 68 3.76 -15.20 -4.98
C LEU A 68 2.61 -14.96 -5.98
N ASP A 69 2.67 -13.88 -6.74
CA ASP A 69 1.78 -13.70 -7.90
C ASP A 69 2.08 -14.75 -8.98
N THR A 70 1.05 -15.44 -9.46
CA THR A 70 1.15 -16.46 -10.51
C THR A 70 1.48 -15.86 -11.88
N ARG A 71 1.41 -14.53 -12.02
CA ARG A 71 1.63 -13.80 -13.28
C ARG A 71 3.01 -13.13 -13.39
N ARG A 72 3.73 -12.92 -12.29
CA ARG A 72 5.01 -12.17 -12.25
C ARG A 72 6.07 -12.90 -11.43
N GLY A 73 7.33 -12.72 -11.80
CA GLY A 73 8.45 -13.31 -11.05
C GLY A 73 8.65 -12.63 -9.70
N GLN A 74 9.11 -13.36 -8.68
CA GLN A 74 9.38 -12.76 -7.35
C GLN A 74 10.38 -11.61 -7.41
N ALA A 75 11.41 -11.72 -8.25
CA ALA A 75 12.40 -10.67 -8.46
C ALA A 75 11.78 -9.38 -9.05
N GLU A 76 10.79 -9.52 -9.93
CA GLU A 76 10.08 -8.38 -10.52
C GLU A 76 9.23 -7.65 -9.47
N ILE A 77 8.56 -8.40 -8.59
CA ILE A 77 7.79 -7.83 -7.47
C ILE A 77 8.71 -7.06 -6.51
N VAL A 78 9.86 -7.64 -6.17
CA VAL A 78 10.85 -6.97 -5.30
C VAL A 78 11.44 -5.74 -5.98
N ALA A 79 11.71 -5.78 -7.28
CA ALA A 79 12.21 -4.64 -8.04
C ALA A 79 11.21 -3.47 -8.01
N GLU A 80 9.92 -3.72 -8.29
CA GLU A 80 8.88 -2.68 -8.24
C GLU A 80 8.79 -2.03 -6.84
N ILE A 81 8.82 -2.84 -5.78
CA ILE A 81 8.80 -2.31 -4.40
C ILE A 81 10.05 -1.47 -4.13
N THR A 82 11.21 -1.91 -4.62
CA THR A 82 12.48 -1.19 -4.42
C THR A 82 12.49 0.12 -5.20
N ASP A 83 12.03 0.11 -6.45
CA ASP A 83 11.92 1.29 -7.30
C ASP A 83 10.96 2.32 -6.68
N TYR A 84 9.84 1.87 -6.11
CA TYR A 84 8.93 2.73 -5.37
C TYR A 84 9.58 3.40 -4.16
N LEU A 85 10.38 2.66 -3.39
CA LEU A 85 11.05 3.18 -2.18
C LEU A 85 12.26 4.08 -2.50
N ALA A 86 12.84 3.97 -3.69
CA ALA A 86 14.00 4.75 -4.11
C ALA A 86 13.64 6.09 -4.76
N ALA A 87 12.38 6.32 -5.10
CA ALA A 87 11.85 7.54 -5.70
C ALA A 87 11.70 8.68 -4.68
#